data_AF-A0A8T2SEQ5-F1
#
_entry.id   AF-A0A8T2SEQ5-F1
#
_cell.length_a   1.000
_cell.length_b   1.000
_cell.length_c   1.000
_cell.angle_alpha   90.00
_cell.angle_beta   90.00
_cell.angle_gamma   90.00
#
_symmetry.space_group_name_H-M   'P 1'
#
loop_
_entity.id
_entity.type
_entity.pdbx_description
1 polymer ?
#
loop_
_entity_poly.entity_id
_entity_poly.type
_entity_poly.pdbx_seq_one_letter_code
_entity_poly.pdbx_strand_id
1 'polypeptide(L)'
;MPWLKPWYWWSWPVLPLGLQWHEQRRSAIGYTAEFPALVLEAIFYFGTMIIALFVKKKIWQQAEKSQPGRFCPNRSGCVDCTLFVVGMRFIAIIGCFILPAILIPKTVHPFMGWSLELLAAFSLLVVIISMGNLPVLPVLTPWFGLIGALVMMVLPVYGNGITRALAIGTYAFLASPFLWWAFKEILSYLSSRETSNRGWTIIRSESPASETMKMC
;
A
#
# COMPACT_ATOMS: atom_id res chain seq x y z
N MET A 1 -4.45 -28.61 10.14
CA MET A 1 -3.96 -27.35 10.76
C MET A 1 -4.08 -26.18 9.76
N PRO A 2 -5.12 -25.34 9.85
CA PRO A 2 -5.34 -24.21 8.93
C PRO A 2 -4.50 -22.96 9.22
N TRP A 3 -3.69 -22.98 10.28
CA TRP A 3 -3.03 -21.80 10.87
C TRP A 3 -1.67 -21.41 10.25
N LEU A 4 -1.15 -22.20 9.30
CA LEU A 4 0.12 -21.93 8.59
C LEU A 4 -0.08 -21.31 7.18
N LYS A 5 -1.27 -20.79 6.88
CA LYS A 5 -1.53 -19.97 5.68
C LYS A 5 -0.84 -18.61 5.90
N PRO A 6 0.11 -18.11 5.07
CA PRO A 6 0.48 -18.44 3.69
C PRO A 6 1.98 -18.82 3.57
N TRP A 7 2.54 -19.52 4.56
CA TRP A 7 3.99 -19.69 4.71
C TRP A 7 4.66 -20.51 3.61
N TYR A 8 3.91 -21.32 2.86
CA TYR A 8 4.53 -22.18 1.85
C TYR A 8 4.99 -21.41 0.60
N TRP A 9 4.33 -20.30 0.23
CA TRP A 9 4.78 -19.44 -0.86
C TRP A 9 6.05 -18.71 -0.49
N TRP A 10 6.09 -18.19 0.73
CA TRP A 10 7.23 -17.48 1.30
C TRP A 10 8.44 -18.37 1.60
N SER A 11 8.24 -19.69 1.59
CA SER A 11 9.32 -20.66 1.80
C SER A 11 9.75 -21.37 0.52
N TRP A 12 8.98 -21.28 -0.57
CA TRP A 12 9.35 -21.86 -1.87
C TRP A 12 10.22 -20.87 -2.66
N PRO A 13 11.37 -21.27 -3.24
CA PRO A 13 11.97 -22.59 -3.29
C PRO A 13 13.16 -22.73 -2.32
N VAL A 14 13.14 -22.02 -1.19
CA VAL A 14 14.27 -21.95 -0.24
C VAL A 14 14.27 -23.12 0.74
N LEU A 15 13.10 -23.49 1.28
CA LEU A 15 12.99 -24.57 2.26
C LEU A 15 12.55 -25.88 1.58
N PRO A 16 13.12 -27.03 1.99
CA PRO A 16 12.79 -28.34 1.41
C PRO A 16 11.32 -28.70 1.63
N LEU A 17 10.72 -28.27 2.74
CA LEU A 17 9.30 -28.47 3.03
C LEU A 17 8.39 -27.75 2.01
N GLY A 18 8.81 -26.56 1.54
CA GLY A 18 8.07 -25.79 0.53
C GLY A 18 8.08 -26.48 -0.83
N LEU A 19 9.18 -27.13 -1.22
CA LEU A 19 9.29 -27.93 -2.43
C LEU A 19 8.38 -29.17 -2.38
N GLN A 20 8.47 -29.97 -1.31
CA GLN A 20 7.65 -31.17 -1.16
C GLN A 20 6.15 -30.86 -1.20
N TRP A 21 5.73 -29.79 -0.51
CA TRP A 21 4.34 -29.34 -0.55
C TRP A 21 3.91 -28.87 -1.93
N HIS A 22 4.77 -28.19 -2.68
CA HIS A 22 4.49 -27.75 -4.03
C HIS A 22 4.29 -28.94 -4.99
N GLU A 23 5.17 -29.93 -4.93
CA GLU A 23 5.09 -31.14 -5.76
C GLU A 23 3.85 -31.99 -5.43
N GLN A 24 3.60 -32.25 -4.15
CA GLN A 24 2.44 -33.01 -3.69
C GLN A 24 1.11 -32.35 -4.09
N ARG A 25 1.08 -31.02 -4.17
CA ARG A 25 -0.10 -30.27 -4.61
C ARG A 25 -0.30 -30.31 -6.11
N ARG A 26 0.78 -30.15 -6.88
CA ARG A 26 0.75 -30.26 -8.33
C ARG A 26 0.20 -31.62 -8.75
N SER A 27 0.51 -32.69 -8.01
CA SER A 27 -0.01 -34.04 -8.28
C SER A 27 -1.45 -34.27 -7.81
N ALA A 28 -1.93 -33.59 -6.76
CA ALA A 28 -3.22 -33.92 -6.14
C ALA A 28 -4.44 -33.15 -6.70
N ILE A 29 -4.30 -31.84 -6.97
CA ILE A 29 -5.47 -30.95 -7.21
C ILE A 29 -5.27 -30.07 -8.46
N GLY A 30 -4.02 -29.78 -8.86
CA GLY A 30 -3.73 -28.79 -9.89
C GLY A 30 -4.07 -27.36 -9.47
N TYR A 31 -3.75 -26.37 -10.32
CA TYR A 31 -3.92 -24.93 -10.01
C TYR A 31 -5.24 -24.32 -10.49
N THR A 32 -6.05 -25.07 -11.23
CA THR A 32 -7.18 -24.55 -12.00
C THR A 32 -8.40 -24.21 -11.16
N ALA A 33 -8.64 -24.94 -10.07
CA ALA A 33 -9.82 -24.76 -9.22
C ALA A 33 -9.88 -23.38 -8.54
N GLU A 34 -8.72 -22.76 -8.31
CA GLU A 34 -8.57 -21.55 -7.48
C GLU A 34 -8.28 -20.32 -8.33
N PHE A 35 -8.07 -20.52 -9.63
CA PHE A 35 -7.76 -19.45 -10.58
C PHE A 35 -8.85 -18.36 -10.65
N PRO A 36 -10.17 -18.67 -10.64
CA PRO A 36 -11.21 -17.64 -10.67
C PRO A 36 -11.17 -16.71 -9.45
N ALA A 37 -10.85 -17.24 -8.27
CA ALA A 37 -10.74 -16.44 -7.05
C ALA A 37 -9.59 -15.42 -7.16
N LEU A 38 -8.46 -15.82 -7.74
CA LEU A 38 -7.33 -14.92 -7.98
C LEU A 38 -7.67 -13.78 -8.93
N VAL A 39 -8.41 -14.09 -10.00
CA VAL A 39 -8.83 -13.06 -10.96
C VAL A 39 -9.76 -12.05 -10.28
N LEU A 40 -10.71 -12.53 -9.48
CA LEU A 40 -11.63 -11.66 -8.73
C LEU A 40 -10.88 -10.74 -7.76
N GLU A 41 -9.90 -11.28 -7.05
CA GLU A 41 -9.08 -10.52 -6.09
C GLU A 41 -8.20 -9.48 -6.81
N ALA A 42 -7.60 -9.84 -7.94
CA ALA A 42 -6.84 -8.90 -8.76
C ALA A 42 -7.73 -7.74 -9.26
N ILE A 43 -8.96 -8.04 -9.75
CA ILE A 43 -9.92 -7.02 -10.18
C ILE A 43 -10.26 -6.07 -9.02
N PHE A 44 -10.43 -6.60 -7.81
CA PHE A 44 -10.67 -5.80 -6.62
C PHE A 44 -9.50 -4.84 -6.32
N TYR A 45 -8.25 -5.31 -6.40
CA TYR A 45 -7.07 -4.45 -6.20
C TYR A 45 -6.92 -3.39 -7.29
N PHE A 46 -7.19 -3.71 -8.56
CA PHE A 46 -7.21 -2.71 -9.63
C PHE A 46 -8.34 -1.69 -9.43
N GLY A 47 -9.53 -2.14 -9.03
CA GLY A 47 -10.68 -1.27 -8.76
C GLY A 47 -10.39 -0.26 -7.66
N THR A 48 -9.84 -0.72 -6.52
CA THR A 48 -9.45 0.15 -5.40
C THR A 48 -8.41 1.20 -5.81
N MET A 49 -7.41 0.80 -6.61
CA MET A 49 -6.39 1.71 -7.14
C MET A 49 -6.99 2.78 -8.06
N ILE A 50 -7.84 2.38 -9.02
CA ILE A 50 -8.49 3.31 -9.96
C ILE A 50 -9.36 4.32 -9.20
N ILE A 51 -10.14 3.85 -8.23
CA ILE A 51 -11.00 4.70 -7.41
C ILE A 51 -10.16 5.72 -6.62
N ALA A 52 -9.05 5.28 -6.00
CA ALA A 52 -8.17 6.18 -5.24
C ALA A 52 -7.56 7.28 -6.11
N LEU A 53 -7.09 6.94 -7.31
CA LEU A 53 -6.55 7.92 -8.27
C LEU A 53 -7.63 8.88 -8.77
N PHE A 54 -8.84 8.39 -9.03
CA PHE A 54 -9.95 9.20 -9.49
C PHE A 54 -10.41 10.21 -8.43
N VAL A 55 -10.51 9.78 -7.16
CA VAL A 55 -10.81 10.66 -6.03
C VAL A 55 -9.75 11.74 -5.89
N LYS A 56 -8.45 11.38 -5.96
CA LYS A 56 -7.35 12.36 -5.93
C LYS A 56 -7.47 13.39 -7.04
N LYS A 57 -7.68 12.95 -8.28
CA LYS A 57 -7.82 13.82 -9.45
C LYS A 57 -9.00 14.78 -9.29
N LYS A 58 -10.16 14.30 -8.82
CA LYS A 58 -11.33 15.14 -8.57
C LYS A 58 -11.07 16.21 -7.50
N ILE A 59 -10.45 15.83 -6.39
CA ILE A 59 -10.07 16.79 -5.33
C ILE A 59 -9.12 17.85 -5.88
N TRP A 60 -8.10 17.44 -6.64
CA TRP A 60 -7.13 18.37 -7.22
C TRP A 60 -7.77 19.34 -8.21
N GLN A 61 -8.64 18.85 -9.11
CA GLN A 61 -9.40 19.69 -10.04
C GLN A 61 -10.33 20.68 -9.33
N GLN A 62 -10.89 20.30 -8.18
CA GLN A 62 -11.73 21.18 -7.39
C GLN A 62 -10.91 22.24 -6.64
N ALA A 63 -9.72 21.87 -6.16
CA ALA A 63 -8.78 22.82 -5.57
C ALA A 63 -8.28 23.86 -6.57
N GLU A 64 -7.99 23.44 -7.81
CA GLU A 64 -7.55 24.34 -8.89
C GLU A 64 -8.66 25.32 -9.34
N LYS A 65 -9.93 24.85 -9.41
CA LYS A 65 -11.08 25.73 -9.70
C LYS A 65 -11.42 26.70 -8.57
N SER A 66 -10.95 26.42 -7.36
CA SER A 66 -11.13 27.28 -6.19
C SER A 66 -10.03 28.34 -6.19
N GLN A 67 -10.22 29.42 -6.96
CA GLN A 67 -9.36 30.61 -6.88
C GLN A 67 -9.22 31.11 -5.42
N PRO A 68 -8.05 31.64 -5.03
CA PRO A 68 -7.82 32.21 -3.70
C PRO A 68 -8.59 33.53 -3.59
N GLY A 69 -9.88 33.50 -3.27
CA GLY A 69 -10.65 34.74 -3.14
C GLY A 69 -12.17 34.63 -2.96
N ARG A 70 -12.80 33.47 -3.14
CA ARG A 70 -14.23 33.31 -2.80
C ARG A 70 -14.48 32.12 -1.92
N PHE A 71 -14.40 32.37 -0.62
CA PHE A 71 -14.93 31.48 0.41
C PHE A 71 -16.46 31.58 0.39
N CYS A 72 -17.13 30.81 -0.46
CA CYS A 72 -18.59 30.66 -0.37
C CYS A 72 -18.92 29.45 0.50
N PRO A 73 -19.57 29.65 1.66
CA PRO A 73 -19.93 28.58 2.58
C PRO A 73 -21.26 27.96 2.13
N ASN A 74 -21.26 27.12 1.10
CA ASN A 74 -22.38 26.19 0.91
C ASN A 74 -21.86 24.76 1.06
N ARG A 75 -21.75 24.38 2.34
CA ARG A 75 -21.01 23.24 2.87
C ARG A 75 -21.97 22.14 3.29
N SER A 76 -22.78 21.64 2.35
CA SER A 76 -23.76 20.58 2.62
C SER A 76 -23.60 19.34 1.72
N GLY A 77 -23.00 19.47 0.52
CA GLY A 77 -22.75 18.31 -0.37
C GLY A 77 -21.41 17.58 -0.17
N CYS A 78 -20.51 18.11 0.66
CA CYS A 78 -19.11 17.64 0.76
C CYS A 78 -18.81 16.79 2.01
N VAL A 79 -19.66 16.86 3.04
CA VAL A 79 -19.47 16.06 4.27
C VAL A 79 -19.73 14.58 3.98
N ASP A 80 -20.76 14.26 3.21
CA ASP A 80 -21.06 12.89 2.78
C ASP A 80 -19.99 12.30 1.86
N CYS A 81 -19.46 13.10 0.93
CA CYS A 81 -18.30 12.68 0.12
C CYS A 81 -17.06 12.45 0.99
N THR A 82 -16.84 13.27 2.02
CA THR A 82 -15.67 13.12 2.91
C THR A 82 -15.82 11.89 3.80
N LEU A 83 -17.01 11.63 4.35
CA LEU A 83 -17.29 10.46 5.18
C LEU A 83 -17.28 9.17 4.35
N PHE A 84 -17.86 9.18 3.14
CA PHE A 84 -17.81 8.05 2.21
C PHE A 84 -16.38 7.74 1.77
N VAL A 85 -15.61 8.77 1.43
CA VAL A 85 -14.19 8.61 1.12
C VAL A 85 -13.44 8.13 2.36
N VAL A 86 -13.77 8.59 3.58
CA VAL A 86 -13.16 8.09 4.82
C VAL A 86 -13.51 6.61 5.08
N GLY A 87 -14.77 6.22 4.91
CA GLY A 87 -15.23 4.83 5.07
C GLY A 87 -14.58 3.88 4.06
N MET A 88 -14.51 4.27 2.79
CA MET A 88 -13.78 3.49 1.77
C MET A 88 -12.30 3.33 2.09
N ARG A 89 -11.66 4.26 2.81
CA ARG A 89 -10.24 4.14 3.22
C ARG A 89 -10.05 3.00 4.21
N PHE A 90 -10.89 2.94 5.25
CA PHE A 90 -10.82 1.86 6.21
C PHE A 90 -11.17 0.53 5.55
N ILE A 91 -12.18 0.50 4.68
CA ILE A 91 -12.54 -0.72 3.94
C ILE A 91 -11.41 -1.14 2.98
N ALA A 92 -10.69 -0.21 2.34
CA ALA A 92 -9.56 -0.53 1.49
C ALA A 92 -8.34 -1.02 2.28
N ILE A 93 -8.02 -0.38 3.41
CA ILE A 93 -6.89 -0.78 4.27
C ILE A 93 -7.17 -2.13 4.93
N ILE A 94 -8.34 -2.27 5.55
CA ILE A 94 -8.80 -3.50 6.20
C ILE A 94 -8.98 -4.59 5.14
N GLY A 95 -9.58 -4.27 3.99
CA GLY A 95 -9.73 -5.18 2.87
C GLY A 95 -8.40 -5.68 2.34
N CYS A 96 -7.45 -4.80 2.03
CA CYS A 96 -6.14 -5.21 1.49
C CYS A 96 -5.26 -5.96 2.51
N PHE A 97 -5.56 -5.89 3.81
CA PHE A 97 -4.81 -6.63 4.84
C PHE A 97 -5.50 -7.94 5.22
N ILE A 98 -6.84 -7.94 5.32
CA ILE A 98 -7.64 -9.07 5.78
C ILE A 98 -8.05 -9.98 4.61
N LEU A 99 -8.41 -9.43 3.44
CA LEU A 99 -8.78 -10.23 2.27
C LEU A 99 -7.65 -11.18 1.86
N PRO A 100 -6.39 -10.75 1.67
CA PRO A 100 -5.36 -11.70 1.31
C PRO A 100 -5.17 -12.75 2.42
N ALA A 101 -5.19 -12.39 3.71
CA ALA A 101 -5.03 -13.38 4.79
C ALA A 101 -6.14 -14.47 4.84
N ILE A 102 -7.37 -14.13 4.44
CA ILE A 102 -8.53 -15.05 4.50
C ILE A 102 -8.75 -15.78 3.17
N LEU A 103 -8.61 -15.04 2.07
CA LEU A 103 -9.10 -15.38 0.73
C LEU A 103 -7.99 -15.95 -0.16
N ILE A 104 -6.70 -15.70 0.16
CA ILE A 104 -5.57 -16.36 -0.51
C ILE A 104 -5.83 -17.87 -0.50
N PRO A 105 -6.04 -18.46 -1.69
CA PRO A 105 -6.30 -19.87 -1.76
C PRO A 105 -5.07 -20.59 -1.28
N LYS A 106 -5.27 -21.69 -0.57
CA LYS A 106 -4.18 -22.43 0.07
C LYS A 106 -3.21 -23.04 -0.95
N THR A 107 -3.41 -22.85 -2.26
CA THR A 107 -3.30 -23.81 -3.37
C THR A 107 -2.77 -23.20 -4.67
N VAL A 108 -2.31 -21.96 -4.65
CA VAL A 108 -1.88 -21.23 -5.86
C VAL A 108 -0.39 -21.44 -6.14
N HIS A 109 0.01 -21.31 -7.41
CA HIS A 109 1.41 -21.30 -7.79
C HIS A 109 2.16 -20.14 -7.07
N PRO A 110 3.33 -20.36 -6.46
CA PRO A 110 4.06 -19.31 -5.71
C PRO A 110 4.20 -17.99 -6.47
N PHE A 111 4.58 -18.02 -7.76
CA PHE A 111 4.60 -16.81 -8.60
C PHE A 111 3.27 -16.04 -8.67
N MET A 112 2.15 -16.74 -8.83
CA MET A 112 0.84 -16.11 -8.86
C MET A 112 0.50 -15.52 -7.48
N GLY A 113 0.77 -16.25 -6.40
CA GLY A 113 0.61 -15.77 -5.03
C GLY A 113 1.42 -14.50 -4.76
N TRP A 114 2.71 -14.51 -5.07
CA TRP A 114 3.58 -13.33 -4.93
C TRP A 114 3.14 -12.16 -5.78
N SER A 115 2.72 -12.39 -7.03
CA SER A 115 2.25 -11.32 -7.91
C SER A 115 1.01 -10.64 -7.35
N LEU A 116 0.12 -11.42 -6.74
CA LEU A 116 -1.14 -10.94 -6.18
C LEU A 116 -0.92 -10.20 -4.85
N GLU A 117 0.01 -10.69 -4.03
CA GLU A 117 0.43 -10.02 -2.80
C GLU A 117 1.19 -8.71 -3.09
N LEU A 118 2.08 -8.70 -4.10
CA LEU A 118 2.73 -7.48 -4.58
C LEU A 118 1.72 -6.49 -5.15
N LEU A 119 0.69 -6.96 -5.86
CA LEU A 119 -0.38 -6.12 -6.38
C LEU A 119 -1.24 -5.52 -5.25
N ALA A 120 -1.56 -6.31 -4.22
CA ALA A 120 -2.25 -5.85 -3.03
C ALA A 120 -1.45 -4.76 -2.30
N ALA A 121 -0.16 -5.02 -2.04
CA ALA A 121 0.75 -4.08 -1.42
C ALA A 121 0.88 -2.79 -2.26
N PHE A 122 1.02 -2.91 -3.58
CA PHE A 122 1.08 -1.77 -4.48
C PHE A 122 -0.20 -0.93 -4.45
N SER A 123 -1.38 -1.57 -4.51
CA SER A 123 -2.67 -0.87 -4.42
C SER A 123 -2.78 -0.09 -3.11
N LEU A 124 -2.40 -0.71 -1.99
CA LEU A 124 -2.37 -0.06 -0.68
C LEU A 124 -1.42 1.16 -0.67
N LEU A 125 -0.20 1.02 -1.22
CA LEU A 125 0.74 2.13 -1.32
C LEU A 125 0.20 3.27 -2.19
N VAL A 126 -0.46 2.96 -3.32
CA VAL A 126 -1.09 3.98 -4.18
C VAL A 126 -2.21 4.72 -3.43
N VAL A 127 -3.01 4.01 -2.64
CA VAL A 127 -4.03 4.61 -1.77
C VAL A 127 -3.37 5.54 -0.74
N ILE A 128 -2.32 5.09 -0.06
CA ILE A 128 -1.57 5.90 0.93
C ILE A 128 -0.95 7.14 0.29
N ILE A 129 -0.29 7.01 -0.85
CA ILE A 129 0.32 8.14 -1.58
C ILE A 129 -0.75 9.12 -2.02
N SER A 130 -1.88 8.62 -2.53
CA SER A 130 -2.98 9.44 -3.01
C SER A 130 -3.65 10.22 -1.89
N MET A 131 -3.76 9.64 -0.70
CA MET A 131 -4.35 10.26 0.48
C MET A 131 -3.40 11.18 1.23
N GLY A 132 -2.17 10.71 1.45
CA GLY A 132 -1.18 11.40 2.24
C GLY A 132 -0.53 12.56 1.50
N ASN A 133 -0.70 12.62 0.17
CA ASN A 133 0.09 13.47 -0.72
C ASN A 133 1.60 13.34 -0.44
N LEU A 134 2.00 12.10 -0.10
CA LEU A 134 3.35 11.74 0.28
C LEU A 134 4.24 11.63 -0.98
N PRO A 135 5.55 11.80 -0.84
CA PRO A 135 6.47 11.59 -1.94
C PRO A 135 6.37 10.14 -2.42
N VAL A 136 6.22 9.95 -3.73
CA VAL A 136 5.98 8.62 -4.35
C VAL A 136 7.16 7.69 -4.12
N LEU A 137 8.38 8.17 -4.37
CA LEU A 137 9.60 7.35 -4.42
C LEU A 137 9.97 6.75 -3.04
N PRO A 138 9.99 7.51 -1.93
CA PRO A 138 10.25 6.94 -0.61
C PRO A 138 9.21 5.89 -0.18
N VAL A 139 7.93 6.13 -0.48
CA VAL A 139 6.84 5.21 -0.10
C VAL A 139 6.89 3.90 -0.91
N LEU A 140 7.36 3.94 -2.16
CA LEU A 140 7.48 2.76 -3.03
C LEU A 140 8.78 1.97 -2.82
N THR A 141 9.78 2.55 -2.13
CA THR A 141 11.08 1.92 -1.86
C THR A 141 10.96 0.53 -1.20
N PRO A 142 10.16 0.31 -0.14
CA PRO A 142 10.02 -1.03 0.47
C PRO A 142 9.42 -2.05 -0.49
N TRP A 143 8.54 -1.63 -1.41
CA TRP A 143 7.93 -2.50 -2.41
C TRP A 143 8.96 -2.98 -3.44
N PHE A 144 9.83 -2.08 -3.93
CA PHE A 144 10.96 -2.48 -4.77
C PHE A 144 11.95 -3.39 -4.03
N GLY A 145 12.19 -3.09 -2.74
CA GLY A 145 12.95 -3.95 -1.85
C GLY A 145 12.42 -5.39 -1.84
N LEU A 146 11.11 -5.55 -1.65
CA LEU A 146 10.45 -6.85 -1.62
C LEU A 146 10.57 -7.60 -2.96
N ILE A 147 10.41 -6.90 -4.09
CA ILE A 147 10.60 -7.51 -5.42
C ILE A 147 12.01 -8.07 -5.57
N GLY A 148 13.04 -7.28 -5.25
CA GLY A 148 14.41 -7.78 -5.37
C GLY A 148 14.69 -8.98 -4.45
N ALA A 149 14.09 -9.02 -3.26
CA ALA A 149 14.19 -10.19 -2.38
C ALA A 149 13.55 -11.45 -3.01
N LEU A 150 12.36 -11.31 -3.62
CA LEU A 150 11.69 -12.39 -4.34
C LEU A 150 12.48 -12.85 -5.57
N VAL A 151 13.12 -11.93 -6.30
CA VAL A 151 14.00 -12.27 -7.42
C VAL A 151 15.19 -13.10 -6.94
N MET A 152 15.86 -12.68 -5.85
CA MET A 152 16.96 -13.44 -5.26
C MET A 152 16.52 -14.85 -4.83
N MET A 153 15.26 -15.01 -4.44
CA MET A 153 14.69 -16.28 -4.03
C MET A 153 14.52 -17.27 -5.20
N VAL A 154 14.24 -16.77 -6.40
CA VAL A 154 13.89 -17.58 -7.60
C VAL A 154 15.08 -17.91 -8.48
N LEU A 155 16.15 -17.10 -8.41
CA LEU A 155 17.28 -17.23 -9.32
C LEU A 155 17.84 -18.67 -9.32
N PRO A 156 17.92 -19.32 -10.50
CA PRO A 156 18.36 -20.72 -10.61
C PRO A 156 19.86 -20.88 -10.34
N VAL A 157 20.61 -19.77 -10.27
CA VAL A 157 22.04 -19.72 -9.95
C VAL A 157 22.34 -20.35 -8.58
N TYR A 158 21.38 -20.33 -7.67
CA TYR A 158 21.53 -20.90 -6.34
C TYR A 158 21.09 -22.36 -6.31
N GLY A 159 22.05 -23.27 -6.15
CA GLY A 159 21.81 -24.72 -6.12
C GLY A 159 21.15 -25.23 -4.82
N ASN A 160 21.25 -24.50 -3.71
CA ASN A 160 20.77 -24.94 -2.39
C ASN A 160 19.95 -23.84 -1.68
N GLY A 161 19.08 -24.23 -0.75
CA GLY A 161 18.30 -23.31 0.08
C GLY A 161 19.17 -22.36 0.92
N ILE A 162 20.31 -22.85 1.43
CA ILE A 162 21.25 -22.06 2.24
C ILE A 162 21.87 -20.92 1.42
N THR A 163 22.29 -21.18 0.18
CA THR A 163 22.89 -20.15 -0.67
C THR A 163 21.86 -19.10 -1.08
N ARG A 164 20.59 -19.48 -1.28
CA ARG A 164 19.47 -18.54 -1.47
C ARG A 164 19.25 -17.66 -0.25
N ALA A 165 19.26 -18.24 0.96
CA ALA A 165 19.08 -17.48 2.20
C ALA A 165 20.20 -16.45 2.42
N LEU A 166 21.46 -16.84 2.17
CA LEU A 166 22.61 -15.93 2.24
C LEU A 166 22.53 -14.81 1.18
N ALA A 167 22.08 -15.13 -0.03
CA ALA A 167 21.87 -14.13 -1.08
C ALA A 167 20.77 -13.12 -0.71
N ILE A 168 19.64 -13.58 -0.16
CA ILE A 168 18.56 -12.72 0.34
C ILE A 168 19.08 -11.83 1.49
N GLY A 169 19.84 -12.39 2.43
CA GLY A 169 20.46 -11.64 3.53
C GLY A 169 21.43 -10.56 3.03
N THR A 170 22.25 -10.90 2.03
CA THR A 170 23.19 -9.96 1.39
C THR A 170 22.44 -8.84 0.68
N TYR A 171 21.41 -9.19 -0.09
CA TYR A 171 20.54 -8.20 -0.75
C TYR A 171 19.86 -7.28 0.27
N ALA A 172 19.32 -7.82 1.37
CA ALA A 172 18.69 -7.03 2.42
C ALA A 172 19.68 -6.07 3.09
N PHE A 173 20.92 -6.51 3.32
CA PHE A 173 21.99 -5.65 3.83
C PHE A 173 22.30 -4.50 2.86
N LEU A 174 22.41 -4.79 1.56
CA LEU A 174 22.65 -3.77 0.53
C LEU A 174 21.45 -2.84 0.32
N ALA A 175 20.23 -3.32 0.51
CA ALA A 175 19.00 -2.53 0.41
C ALA A 175 18.75 -1.64 1.64
N SER A 176 19.29 -2.01 2.81
CA SER A 176 19.15 -1.29 4.08
C SER A 176 19.40 0.23 4.01
N PRO A 177 20.50 0.74 3.40
CA PRO A 177 20.72 2.19 3.30
C PRO A 177 19.63 2.92 2.51
N PHE A 178 19.07 2.29 1.49
CA PHE A 178 17.97 2.87 0.70
C PHE A 178 16.67 2.91 1.48
N LEU A 179 16.36 1.85 2.24
CA LEU A 179 15.21 1.85 3.16
C LEU A 179 15.37 2.93 4.25
N TRP A 180 16.57 3.09 4.80
CA TRP A 180 16.84 4.11 5.80
C TRP A 180 16.70 5.54 5.23
N TRP A 181 17.19 5.76 4.01
CA TRP A 181 16.97 7.03 3.31
C TRP A 181 15.48 7.30 3.11
N ALA A 182 14.72 6.34 2.57
CA ALA A 182 13.28 6.49 2.35
C ALA A 182 12.52 6.80 3.65
N PHE A 183 12.89 6.15 4.76
CA PHE A 183 12.32 6.43 6.07
C PHE A 183 12.57 7.88 6.52
N LYS A 184 13.81 8.38 6.38
CA LYS A 184 14.15 9.76 6.73
C LYS A 184 13.41 10.78 5.88
N GLU A 185 13.23 10.51 4.58
CA GLU A 185 12.42 11.38 3.72
C GLU A 185 10.98 11.42 4.20
N ILE A 186 10.34 10.27 4.45
CA ILE A 186 8.95 10.27 4.93
C ILE A 186 8.82 11.05 6.25
N LEU A 187 9.75 10.88 7.18
CA LEU A 187 9.76 11.63 8.45
C LEU A 187 9.95 13.14 8.25
N SER A 188 10.85 13.56 7.36
CA SER A 188 11.07 14.99 7.08
C SER A 188 9.81 15.64 6.48
N TYR A 189 9.15 14.95 5.54
CA TYR A 189 7.88 15.38 4.95
C TYR A 189 6.76 15.47 6.00
N LEU A 190 6.65 14.50 6.91
CA LEU A 190 5.66 14.52 7.97
C LEU A 190 5.92 15.65 8.97
N SER A 191 7.18 15.84 9.38
CA SER A 191 7.59 16.91 10.30
C SER A 191 7.33 18.30 9.70
N SER A 192 7.69 18.50 8.43
CA SER A 192 7.40 19.76 7.71
C SER A 192 5.90 20.03 7.59
N ARG A 193 5.09 18.98 7.36
CA ARG A 193 3.64 19.13 7.29
C ARG A 193 3.02 19.47 8.65
N GLU A 194 3.50 18.85 9.73
CA GLU A 194 3.02 19.14 11.07
C GLU A 194 3.35 20.58 11.49
N THR A 195 4.59 21.02 11.25
CA THR A 195 5.02 22.40 11.53
C THR A 195 4.22 23.42 10.72
N SER A 196 4.00 23.17 9.43
CA SER A 196 3.10 24.00 8.59
C SER A 196 1.69 24.07 9.19
N ASN A 197 1.08 22.93 9.53
CA ASN A 197 -0.26 22.90 10.14
C ASN A 197 -0.32 23.66 11.47
N ARG A 198 0.70 23.54 12.33
CA ARG A 198 0.77 24.31 13.59
C ARG A 198 0.90 25.82 13.34
N GLY A 199 1.69 26.24 12.35
CA GLY A 199 1.79 27.64 11.95
C GLY A 199 0.44 28.23 11.53
N TRP A 200 -0.33 27.50 10.71
CA TRP A 200 -1.69 27.91 10.33
C TRP A 200 -2.65 27.99 11.52
N THR A 201 -2.52 27.09 12.52
CA THR A 201 -3.37 27.17 13.73
C THR A 201 -3.03 28.36 14.62
N ILE A 202 -1.76 28.75 14.72
CA ILE A 202 -1.32 29.90 15.51
C ILE A 202 -1.81 31.21 14.88
N ILE A 203 -1.63 31.37 13.56
CA ILE A 203 -2.12 32.55 12.82
C ILE A 203 -3.65 32.66 12.94
N ARG A 204 -4.37 31.53 12.96
CA ARG A 204 -5.82 31.53 13.15
C ARG A 204 -6.25 31.91 14.57
N SER A 205 -5.47 31.54 15.59
CA SER A 205 -5.72 31.96 16.97
C SER A 205 -5.33 33.42 17.23
N GLU A 206 -4.43 33.98 16.44
CA GLU A 206 -4.04 35.40 16.50
C GLU A 206 -4.92 36.32 15.65
N SER A 207 -5.87 35.80 14.86
CA SER A 207 -6.88 36.64 14.21
C SER A 207 -7.71 37.36 15.29
N PRO A 208 -7.62 38.69 15.42
CA PRO A 208 -8.32 39.39 16.47
C PRO A 208 -9.82 39.35 16.18
N ALA A 209 -10.58 38.71 17.06
CA ALA A 209 -12.00 38.97 17.25
C ALA A 209 -12.22 40.33 17.95
N SER A 210 -11.37 41.32 17.66
CA SER A 210 -11.36 42.63 18.30
C SER A 210 -11.07 43.72 17.28
N GLU A 211 -11.95 43.92 16.31
CA GLU A 211 -12.14 45.22 15.66
C GLU A 211 -13.45 45.25 14.86
N THR A 212 -14.57 44.98 15.53
CA THR A 212 -15.87 45.54 15.14
C THR A 212 -16.34 46.46 16.25
N MET A 213 -15.55 47.51 16.50
CA MET A 213 -16.05 48.67 17.22
C MET A 213 -17.08 49.35 16.32
N LYS A 214 -18.30 49.43 16.84
CA LYS A 214 -19.43 50.18 16.32
C LYS A 214 -18.99 51.57 15.83
N MET A 215 -19.15 51.84 14.55
CA MET A 215 -19.54 53.16 14.03
C MET A 215 -20.42 52.96 12.81
N CYS A 216 -21.73 52.89 13.09
CA CYS A 216 -22.85 53.45 12.32
C CYS A 216 -24.04 53.45 13.28
#